data_AF-A0A7H9HKM8-F1
#
_entry.id   AF-A0A7H9HKM8-F1
#
_cell.length_a   1.000
_cell.length_b   1.000
_cell.length_c   1.000
_cell.angle_alpha   90.00
_cell.angle_beta   90.00
_cell.angle_gamma   90.00
#
_symmetry.space_group_name_H-M   'P 1'
#
loop_
_entity.id
_entity.type
_entity.pdbx_description
1 polymer ?
#
loop_
_entity_poly.entity_id
_entity_poly.type
_entity_poly.pdbx_seq_one_letter_code
_entity_poly.pdbx_strand_id
1 'polypeptide(L)'
;MMGQEPCEVDQLDESPQLISPGIQRVLQREVVVGFVSNLVIYPVLVIWFVSTFWFVNGKVVPYVFIDEQFHFGQTLRYVLGDWCSWDAKITTPPGLYVLGWLNYKLVSSFSSWTALTAFRLVNLIGGIVVLPLCVLRPLFLFNAIGFWPVALMCFPLLSTYYYLYYTDVWSTIFILQSLSLVLTQPYGPKVSIWLASGCAALSCTFRQTNIVWTVFIMVIAIERRAAIRKQFNTHRFNNYLKLFIHSIDEFQDTVLPFMLNFALFLVYLIWNKSITLGDKSNHSVGLHLVQILYCFAFIAFFSLPLWFSRNFLRLYVIRLQWKPIRTIFELLGIMVVIRYFTVMHPFLLADNRHYTFYLFKRLIGSHRIILKYILMSIVYHFSTFAYLEVLRPSEMKFDPVAPLPIKDPIDLPIQLTHISWTCLIVCTCLTIIPSPLFEPRYYILPFLFWRLFVTCSAEPIFGELIPAKEGETPVTVSSTKRLFFEFLWFMGINMVTLYIFVTRTFTWETEPFLQRIIW
;
A
#
# COMPACT_ATOMS: atom_id res chain seq x y z
N MET A 1 -13.05 -64.45 6.49
CA MET A 1 -11.90 -63.68 5.98
C MET A 1 -12.44 -62.39 5.37
N MET A 2 -11.92 -61.26 5.88
CA MET A 2 -12.04 -59.88 5.36
C MET A 2 -13.46 -59.34 5.12
N GLY A 3 -14.09 -58.85 6.19
CA GLY A 3 -15.04 -57.74 6.08
C GLY A 3 -14.24 -56.45 5.90
N GLN A 4 -14.42 -55.77 4.78
CA GLN A 4 -13.87 -54.44 4.53
C GLN A 4 -14.55 -53.45 5.48
N GLU A 5 -13.77 -52.82 6.36
CA GLU A 5 -14.18 -51.59 7.03
C GLU A 5 -14.47 -50.53 5.96
N PRO A 6 -15.59 -49.78 6.05
CA PRO A 6 -15.78 -48.63 5.20
C PRO A 6 -14.69 -47.61 5.53
N CYS A 7 -13.89 -47.28 4.52
CA CYS A 7 -12.89 -46.22 4.55
C CYS A 7 -13.58 -44.94 5.05
N GLU A 8 -13.28 -44.52 6.28
CA GLU A 8 -13.57 -43.17 6.76
C GLU A 8 -12.84 -42.21 5.83
N VAL A 9 -13.54 -41.72 4.82
CA VAL A 9 -13.18 -40.47 4.18
C VAL A 9 -13.33 -39.43 5.28
N ASP A 10 -12.20 -38.97 5.82
CA ASP A 10 -12.10 -37.81 6.72
C ASP A 10 -13.07 -36.74 6.21
N GLN A 11 -14.23 -36.64 6.86
CA GLN A 11 -15.12 -35.51 6.68
C GLN A 11 -14.37 -34.33 7.30
N LEU A 12 -13.65 -33.59 6.45
CA LEU A 12 -13.04 -32.32 6.78
C LEU A 12 -14.07 -31.48 7.52
N ASP A 13 -13.82 -31.30 8.82
CA ASP A 13 -14.79 -30.81 9.79
C ASP A 13 -15.09 -29.32 9.50
N GLU A 14 -16.12 -29.05 8.65
CA GLU A 14 -16.62 -27.70 8.31
C GLU A 14 -17.35 -27.06 9.50
N SER A 15 -16.79 -27.13 10.71
CA SER A 15 -17.44 -26.62 11.91
C SER A 15 -17.63 -25.09 11.81
N PRO A 16 -18.88 -24.60 11.80
CA PRO A 16 -19.14 -23.17 11.73
C PRO A 16 -18.83 -22.50 13.08
N GLN A 17 -18.14 -21.36 13.05
CA GLN A 17 -17.88 -20.55 14.24
C GLN A 17 -18.95 -19.47 14.38
N LEU A 18 -19.65 -19.43 15.53
CA LEU A 18 -20.60 -18.37 15.84
C LEU A 18 -19.83 -17.06 16.15
N ILE A 19 -20.13 -15.98 15.41
CA ILE A 19 -19.48 -14.66 15.59
C ILE A 19 -20.33 -13.78 16.50
N SER A 20 -21.65 -13.87 16.35
CA SER A 20 -22.64 -13.18 17.17
C SER A 20 -23.94 -13.98 17.19
N PRO A 21 -24.89 -13.72 18.12
CA PRO A 21 -26.14 -14.45 18.16
C PRO A 21 -26.82 -14.47 16.78
N GLY A 22 -27.11 -15.68 16.27
CA GLY A 22 -27.76 -15.88 14.97
C GLY A 22 -26.86 -15.68 13.73
N ILE A 23 -25.55 -15.46 13.88
CA ILE A 23 -24.59 -15.28 12.76
C ILE A 23 -23.36 -16.17 12.96
N GLN A 24 -23.00 -16.92 11.92
CA GLN A 24 -21.84 -17.81 11.91
C GLN A 24 -20.92 -17.57 10.71
N ARG A 25 -19.68 -18.06 10.79
CA ARG A 25 -18.68 -18.00 9.72
C ARG A 25 -17.91 -19.30 9.64
N VAL A 26 -17.64 -19.76 8.43
CA VAL A 26 -16.86 -20.98 8.17
C VAL A 26 -15.48 -20.55 7.66
N LEU A 27 -14.55 -20.31 8.59
CA LEU A 27 -13.23 -19.77 8.27
C LEU A 27 -12.44 -20.66 7.31
N GLN A 28 -12.47 -21.98 7.53
CA GLN A 28 -11.78 -22.94 6.66
C GLN A 28 -12.23 -22.81 5.20
N ARG A 29 -13.54 -22.67 4.95
CA ARG A 29 -14.07 -22.46 3.60
C ARG A 29 -13.55 -21.18 2.97
N GLU A 30 -13.46 -20.08 3.73
CA GLU A 30 -12.91 -18.83 3.22
C GLU A 30 -11.43 -18.92 2.86
N VAL A 31 -10.67 -19.59 3.71
CA VAL A 31 -9.25 -19.86 3.48
C VAL A 31 -9.08 -20.68 2.20
N VAL A 32 -9.81 -21.80 2.06
CA VAL A 32 -9.79 -22.65 0.85
C VAL A 32 -10.15 -21.86 -0.40
N VAL A 33 -11.24 -21.07 -0.37
CA VAL A 33 -11.64 -20.21 -1.50
C VAL A 33 -10.55 -19.20 -1.82
N GLY A 34 -9.92 -18.59 -0.82
CA GLY A 34 -8.80 -17.68 -1.00
C GLY A 34 -7.62 -18.34 -1.71
N PHE A 35 -7.20 -19.54 -1.27
CA PHE A 35 -6.12 -20.29 -1.90
C PHE A 35 -6.44 -20.66 -3.35
N VAL A 36 -7.61 -21.25 -3.60
CA VAL A 36 -8.04 -21.66 -4.95
C VAL A 36 -8.14 -20.44 -5.87
N SER A 37 -8.71 -19.34 -5.39
CA SER A 37 -8.84 -18.11 -6.18
C SER A 37 -7.48 -17.54 -6.56
N ASN A 38 -6.53 -17.45 -5.62
CA ASN A 38 -5.18 -16.97 -5.93
C ASN A 38 -4.43 -17.91 -6.88
N LEU A 39 -4.60 -19.23 -6.74
CA LEU A 39 -3.98 -20.23 -7.61
C LEU A 39 -4.50 -20.13 -9.05
N VAL A 40 -5.79 -19.94 -9.24
CA VAL A 40 -6.44 -19.87 -10.57
C VAL A 40 -6.25 -18.52 -11.23
N ILE A 41 -6.40 -17.42 -10.49
CA ILE A 41 -6.35 -16.05 -11.04
C ILE A 41 -4.91 -15.65 -11.39
N TYR A 42 -3.91 -16.07 -10.61
CA TYR A 42 -2.53 -15.63 -10.80
C TYR A 42 -1.97 -15.93 -12.21
N PRO A 43 -2.07 -17.15 -12.77
CA PRO A 43 -1.61 -17.43 -14.14
C PRO A 43 -2.31 -16.56 -15.20
N VAL A 44 -3.61 -16.32 -15.04
CA VAL A 44 -4.39 -15.45 -15.94
C VAL A 44 -3.86 -14.03 -15.90
N LEU A 45 -3.53 -13.51 -14.71
CA LEU A 45 -2.93 -12.19 -14.56
C LEU A 45 -1.52 -12.10 -15.15
N VAL A 46 -0.70 -13.15 -14.98
CA VAL A 46 0.63 -13.20 -15.61
C VAL A 46 0.49 -13.10 -17.13
N ILE A 47 -0.42 -13.88 -17.73
CA ILE A 47 -0.70 -13.80 -19.18
C ILE A 47 -1.18 -12.39 -19.55
N TRP A 48 -2.14 -11.83 -18.81
CA TRP A 48 -2.65 -10.47 -19.05
C TRP A 48 -1.54 -9.42 -19.03
N PHE A 49 -0.72 -9.38 -17.97
CA PHE A 49 0.33 -8.38 -17.83
C PHE A 49 1.45 -8.56 -18.87
N VAL A 50 1.82 -9.80 -19.20
CA VAL A 50 2.82 -10.06 -20.26
C VAL A 50 2.29 -9.66 -21.64
N SER A 51 1.06 -10.04 -21.99
CA SER A 51 0.45 -9.69 -23.28
C SER A 51 0.28 -8.18 -23.43
N THR A 52 -0.23 -7.50 -22.39
CA THR A 52 -0.38 -6.04 -22.41
C THR A 52 0.98 -5.33 -22.40
N PHE A 53 1.99 -5.88 -21.71
CA PHE A 53 3.35 -5.33 -21.72
C PHE A 53 3.97 -5.40 -23.10
N TRP A 54 3.84 -6.53 -23.79
CA TRP A 54 4.30 -6.68 -25.16
C TRP A 54 3.61 -5.69 -26.10
N PHE A 55 2.28 -5.54 -26.00
CA PHE A 55 1.52 -4.60 -26.81
C PHE A 55 1.92 -3.14 -26.53
N VAL A 56 1.97 -2.73 -25.25
CA VAL A 56 2.28 -1.35 -24.86
C VAL A 56 3.70 -0.98 -25.27
N ASN A 57 4.69 -1.82 -24.95
CA ASN A 57 6.09 -1.53 -25.23
C ASN A 57 6.47 -1.74 -26.70
N GLY A 58 5.76 -2.59 -27.44
CA GLY A 58 6.01 -2.83 -28.85
C GLY A 58 5.29 -1.86 -29.80
N LYS A 59 4.07 -1.42 -29.46
CA LYS A 59 3.20 -0.67 -30.37
C LYS A 59 2.78 0.71 -29.86
N VAL A 60 2.61 0.87 -28.55
CA VAL A 60 1.99 2.08 -27.99
C VAL A 60 3.05 3.13 -27.63
N VAL A 61 4.12 2.68 -26.95
CA VAL A 61 5.21 3.50 -26.45
C VAL A 61 6.57 2.79 -26.65
N PRO A 62 7.01 2.54 -27.90
CA PRO A 62 8.32 1.93 -28.19
C PRO A 62 9.52 2.87 -27.97
N TYR A 63 9.27 4.02 -27.36
CA TYR A 63 10.24 5.09 -27.05
C TYR A 63 10.22 5.37 -25.55
N VAL A 64 11.19 6.16 -25.10
CA VAL A 64 11.31 6.58 -23.70
C VAL A 64 10.23 7.62 -23.35
N PHE A 65 9.52 7.43 -22.24
CA PHE A 65 8.32 8.23 -21.93
C PHE A 65 8.41 9.04 -20.63
N ILE A 66 8.07 10.34 -20.69
CA ILE A 66 8.08 11.30 -19.56
C ILE A 66 9.42 11.28 -18.82
N ASP A 67 9.45 10.89 -17.54
CA ASP A 67 10.65 10.95 -16.69
C ASP A 67 11.52 9.71 -16.84
N GLU A 68 11.05 8.71 -17.59
CA GLU A 68 11.83 7.53 -17.93
C GLU A 68 13.12 7.92 -18.65
N GLN A 69 13.18 9.07 -19.31
CA GLN A 69 14.40 9.57 -19.96
C GLN A 69 15.57 9.75 -19.01
N PHE A 70 15.32 10.19 -17.79
CA PHE A 70 16.36 10.38 -16.81
C PHE A 70 16.85 9.03 -16.28
N HIS A 71 15.92 8.12 -15.98
CA HIS A 71 16.24 6.78 -15.48
C HIS A 71 16.93 5.90 -16.54
N PHE A 72 16.42 5.91 -17.76
CA PHE A 72 16.98 5.20 -18.91
C PHE A 72 18.39 5.71 -19.22
N GLY A 73 18.53 7.04 -19.36
CA GLY A 73 19.81 7.66 -19.69
C GLY A 73 20.89 7.33 -18.67
N GLN A 74 20.58 7.43 -17.37
CA GLN A 74 21.53 7.10 -16.30
C GLN A 74 21.92 5.63 -16.29
N THR A 75 20.96 4.72 -16.48
CA THR A 75 21.24 3.27 -16.49
C THR A 75 22.08 2.88 -17.70
N LEU A 76 21.86 3.53 -18.85
CA LEU A 76 22.67 3.30 -20.05
C LEU A 76 24.14 3.70 -19.82
N ARG A 77 24.42 4.80 -19.09
CA ARG A 77 25.79 5.17 -18.71
C ARG A 77 26.47 4.08 -17.89
N TYR A 78 25.77 3.48 -16.92
CA TYR A 78 26.29 2.36 -16.13
C TYR A 78 26.55 1.12 -16.98
N VAL A 79 25.69 0.83 -17.96
CA VAL A 79 25.91 -0.25 -18.95
C VAL A 79 27.16 -0.02 -19.79
N LEU A 80 27.46 1.23 -20.15
CA LEU A 80 28.66 1.64 -20.89
C LEU A 80 29.92 1.72 -20.00
N GLY A 81 29.82 1.48 -18.69
CA GLY A 81 30.93 1.48 -17.76
C GLY A 81 31.22 2.83 -17.11
N ASP A 82 30.42 3.86 -17.37
CA ASP A 82 30.54 5.18 -16.75
C ASP A 82 29.72 5.24 -15.45
N TRP A 83 30.33 4.79 -14.34
CA TRP A 83 29.71 4.73 -13.01
C TRP A 83 29.85 6.03 -12.21
N CYS A 84 30.71 6.95 -12.66
CA CYS A 84 31.04 8.17 -11.93
C CYS A 84 30.17 9.36 -12.33
N SER A 85 29.44 9.27 -13.46
CA SER A 85 28.53 10.32 -13.89
C SER A 85 27.14 10.20 -13.23
N TRP A 86 26.52 11.36 -13.00
CA TRP A 86 25.17 11.45 -12.44
C TRP A 86 24.37 12.56 -13.11
N ASP A 87 23.15 12.25 -13.57
CA ASP A 87 22.23 13.24 -14.10
C ASP A 87 21.65 14.10 -12.97
N ALA A 88 21.88 15.41 -13.04
CA ALA A 88 21.45 16.37 -12.02
C ALA A 88 19.92 16.49 -11.87
N LYS A 89 19.12 16.01 -12.84
CA LYS A 89 17.66 15.99 -12.76
C LYS A 89 17.10 14.80 -11.98
N ILE A 90 17.94 13.79 -11.68
CA ILE A 90 17.52 12.62 -10.92
C ILE A 90 17.48 12.94 -9.43
N THR A 91 16.30 12.85 -8.84
CA THR A 91 16.08 13.10 -7.40
C THR A 91 16.20 11.85 -6.54
N THR A 92 16.05 10.66 -7.15
CA THR A 92 16.06 9.34 -6.51
C THR A 92 17.44 8.69 -6.47
N PRO A 93 17.75 7.80 -5.50
CA PRO A 93 19.04 7.12 -5.45
C PRO A 93 19.18 6.00 -6.50
N PRO A 94 20.38 5.39 -6.65
CA PRO A 94 20.75 4.59 -7.82
C PRO A 94 20.18 3.17 -7.86
N GLY A 95 19.34 2.75 -6.90
CA GLY A 95 18.90 1.37 -6.74
C GLY A 95 18.28 0.78 -8.02
N LEU A 96 17.45 1.57 -8.71
CA LEU A 96 16.83 1.15 -9.97
C LEU A 96 17.87 0.89 -11.06
N TYR A 97 18.93 1.70 -11.14
CA TYR A 97 19.92 1.67 -12.20
C TYR A 97 20.88 0.50 -12.04
N VAL A 98 21.25 0.18 -10.80
CA VAL A 98 22.01 -1.04 -10.49
C VAL A 98 21.22 -2.28 -10.90
N LEU A 99 19.91 -2.31 -10.58
CA LEU A 99 19.05 -3.42 -10.94
C LEU A 99 18.82 -3.51 -12.46
N GLY A 100 18.66 -2.38 -13.14
CA GLY A 100 18.55 -2.31 -14.60
C GLY A 100 19.81 -2.76 -15.32
N TRP A 101 20.98 -2.34 -14.84
CA TRP A 101 22.27 -2.79 -15.32
C TRP A 101 22.41 -4.32 -15.19
N LEU A 102 22.10 -4.86 -14.01
CA LEU A 102 22.17 -6.31 -13.77
C LEU A 102 21.23 -7.06 -14.70
N ASN A 103 19.97 -6.62 -14.81
CA ASN A 103 19.00 -7.26 -15.69
C ASN A 103 19.40 -7.18 -17.17
N TYR A 104 19.99 -6.06 -17.61
CA TYR A 104 20.50 -5.93 -18.96
C TYR A 104 21.63 -6.92 -19.24
N LYS A 105 22.59 -7.09 -18.32
CA LYS A 105 23.67 -8.08 -18.49
C LYS A 105 23.12 -9.51 -18.58
N LEU A 106 22.11 -9.84 -17.78
CA LEU A 106 21.44 -11.14 -17.85
C LEU A 106 20.71 -11.32 -19.19
N VAL A 107 19.81 -10.39 -19.54
CA VAL A 107 18.97 -10.48 -20.75
C VAL A 107 19.79 -10.46 -22.04
N SER A 108 20.82 -9.62 -22.11
CA SER A 108 21.70 -9.53 -23.30
C SER A 108 22.51 -10.81 -23.56
N SER A 109 22.63 -11.70 -22.57
CA SER A 109 23.31 -12.98 -22.74
C SER A 109 22.49 -14.01 -23.53
N PHE A 110 21.17 -13.83 -23.63
CA PHE A 110 20.27 -14.81 -24.29
C PHE A 110 19.20 -14.18 -25.20
N SER A 111 19.18 -12.84 -25.34
CA SER A 111 18.21 -12.12 -26.16
C SER A 111 18.83 -10.91 -26.84
N SER A 112 18.29 -10.55 -28.00
CA SER A 112 18.62 -9.34 -28.78
C SER A 112 17.69 -8.15 -28.47
N TRP A 113 16.98 -8.19 -27.34
CA TRP A 113 16.07 -7.12 -26.95
C TRP A 113 16.78 -5.79 -26.72
N THR A 114 16.09 -4.69 -27.00
CA THR A 114 16.60 -3.34 -26.80
C THR A 114 16.86 -3.07 -25.32
N ALA A 115 17.81 -2.18 -25.01
CA ALA A 115 18.08 -1.75 -23.64
C ALA A 115 16.81 -1.24 -22.93
N LEU A 116 15.94 -0.53 -23.65
CA LEU A 116 14.67 -0.03 -23.10
C LEU A 116 13.76 -1.17 -22.66
N THR A 117 13.63 -2.21 -23.51
CA THR A 117 12.83 -3.39 -23.18
C THR A 117 13.43 -4.12 -21.97
N ALA A 118 14.76 -4.32 -21.97
CA ALA A 118 15.46 -4.95 -20.86
C ALA A 118 15.28 -4.17 -19.54
N PHE A 119 15.32 -2.84 -19.56
CA PHE A 119 15.10 -2.04 -18.37
C PHE A 119 13.63 -2.10 -17.90
N ARG A 120 12.65 -1.96 -18.79
CA ARG A 120 11.23 -2.06 -18.42
C ARG A 120 10.84 -3.44 -17.87
N LEU A 121 11.49 -4.50 -18.34
CA LEU A 121 11.29 -5.86 -17.82
C LEU A 121 11.63 -5.99 -16.33
N VAL A 122 12.54 -5.17 -15.80
CA VAL A 122 12.83 -5.11 -14.37
C VAL A 122 11.55 -4.85 -13.57
N ASN A 123 10.74 -3.90 -13.99
CA ASN A 123 9.50 -3.55 -13.31
C ASN A 123 8.40 -4.58 -13.56
N LEU A 124 8.31 -5.13 -14.77
CA LEU A 124 7.37 -6.22 -15.04
C LEU A 124 7.63 -7.43 -14.14
N ILE A 125 8.88 -7.90 -14.07
CA ILE A 125 9.28 -9.04 -13.23
C ILE A 125 9.04 -8.73 -11.76
N GLY A 126 9.39 -7.53 -11.31
CA GLY A 126 9.10 -7.08 -9.94
C GLY A 126 7.61 -7.17 -9.62
N GLY A 127 6.76 -6.64 -10.50
CA GLY A 127 5.32 -6.58 -10.31
C GLY A 127 4.60 -7.93 -10.36
N ILE A 128 4.94 -8.77 -11.35
CA ILE A 128 4.19 -10.02 -11.60
C ILE A 128 4.79 -11.24 -10.93
N VAL A 129 6.07 -11.21 -10.52
CA VAL A 129 6.75 -12.35 -9.89
C VAL A 129 7.09 -12.03 -8.44
N VAL A 130 7.93 -11.01 -8.22
CA VAL A 130 8.53 -10.78 -6.88
C VAL A 130 7.50 -10.29 -5.88
N LEU A 131 6.70 -9.29 -6.24
CA LEU A 131 5.65 -8.76 -5.37
C LEU A 131 4.65 -9.86 -4.93
N PRO A 132 3.96 -10.59 -5.83
CA PRO A 132 2.97 -11.59 -5.41
C PRO A 132 3.59 -12.80 -4.71
N LEU A 133 4.74 -13.32 -5.19
CA LEU A 133 5.28 -14.59 -4.69
C LEU A 133 6.19 -14.45 -3.47
N CYS A 134 7.05 -13.41 -3.45
CA CYS A 134 8.03 -13.24 -2.38
C CYS A 134 7.49 -12.38 -1.22
N VAL A 135 6.66 -11.38 -1.54
CA VAL A 135 6.18 -10.40 -0.55
C VAL A 135 4.76 -10.72 -0.06
N LEU A 136 3.81 -10.79 -0.99
CA LEU A 136 2.38 -10.89 -0.63
C LEU A 136 1.98 -12.31 -0.22
N ARG A 137 2.55 -13.35 -0.83
CA ARG A 137 2.22 -14.74 -0.50
C ARG A 137 2.55 -15.09 0.96
N PRO A 138 3.74 -14.81 1.53
CA PRO A 138 3.99 -15.08 2.96
C PRO A 138 3.00 -14.35 3.88
N LEU A 139 2.69 -13.10 3.59
CA LEU A 139 1.69 -12.32 4.35
C LEU A 139 0.28 -12.91 4.21
N PHE A 140 -0.09 -13.41 3.04
CA PHE A 140 -1.36 -14.10 2.81
C PHE A 140 -1.42 -15.43 3.55
N LEU A 141 -0.34 -16.23 3.54
CA LEU A 141 -0.27 -17.46 4.32
C LEU A 141 -0.40 -17.18 5.83
N PHE A 142 0.10 -16.03 6.28
CA PHE A 142 -0.02 -15.57 7.65
C PHE A 142 -1.43 -15.05 8.02
N ASN A 143 -2.16 -14.45 7.07
CA ASN A 143 -3.54 -13.98 7.27
C ASN A 143 -4.40 -14.14 6.01
N ALA A 144 -4.84 -15.38 5.74
CA ALA A 144 -5.52 -15.72 4.48
C ALA A 144 -6.91 -15.11 4.31
N ILE A 145 -7.51 -14.58 5.39
CA ILE A 145 -8.84 -13.94 5.37
C ILE A 145 -8.81 -12.42 5.16
N GLY A 146 -7.61 -11.80 5.21
CA GLY A 146 -7.47 -10.35 5.18
C GLY A 146 -7.47 -9.73 3.78
N PHE A 147 -6.69 -10.30 2.86
CA PHE A 147 -6.52 -9.79 1.50
C PHE A 147 -6.13 -10.92 0.54
N TRP A 148 -6.25 -10.68 -0.77
CA TRP A 148 -5.75 -11.59 -1.80
C TRP A 148 -4.53 -11.00 -2.50
N PRO A 149 -3.39 -11.72 -2.57
CA PRO A 149 -2.22 -11.31 -3.36
C PRO A 149 -2.55 -10.89 -4.79
N VAL A 150 -3.43 -11.63 -5.47
CA VAL A 150 -3.86 -11.30 -6.84
C VAL A 150 -4.60 -9.97 -6.94
N ALA A 151 -5.28 -9.53 -5.89
CA ALA A 151 -5.88 -8.19 -5.87
C ALA A 151 -4.80 -7.12 -5.69
N LEU A 152 -3.92 -7.26 -4.70
CA LEU A 152 -2.92 -6.23 -4.40
C LEU A 152 -1.84 -6.09 -5.48
N MET A 153 -1.48 -7.15 -6.21
CA MET A 153 -0.62 -7.02 -7.40
C MET A 153 -1.30 -6.23 -8.54
N CYS A 154 -2.64 -6.17 -8.54
CA CYS A 154 -3.41 -5.39 -9.50
C CYS A 154 -3.67 -3.96 -9.02
N PHE A 155 -3.10 -3.52 -7.88
CA PHE A 155 -3.33 -2.18 -7.35
C PHE A 155 -3.06 -1.12 -8.45
N PRO A 156 -4.05 -0.30 -8.85
CA PRO A 156 -3.99 0.35 -10.16
C PRO A 156 -2.86 1.35 -10.37
N LEU A 157 -2.52 2.06 -9.30
CA LEU A 157 -1.43 3.02 -9.35
C LEU A 157 -0.08 2.34 -9.52
N LEU A 158 0.17 1.24 -8.80
CA LEU A 158 1.44 0.52 -8.87
C LEU A 158 1.60 -0.27 -10.18
N SER A 159 0.53 -0.96 -10.61
CA SER A 159 0.57 -1.81 -11.82
C SER A 159 0.78 -1.03 -13.12
N THR A 160 0.40 0.25 -13.14
CA THR A 160 0.70 1.15 -14.27
C THR A 160 2.21 1.28 -14.51
N TYR A 161 3.02 1.26 -13.45
CA TYR A 161 4.48 1.33 -13.56
C TYR A 161 5.14 -0.05 -13.78
N TYR A 162 4.38 -1.13 -14.02
CA TYR A 162 4.93 -2.39 -14.52
C TYR A 162 5.39 -2.26 -15.98
N TYR A 163 4.80 -1.30 -16.71
CA TYR A 163 5.06 -1.07 -18.12
C TYR A 163 6.18 -0.06 -18.39
N LEU A 164 6.58 0.72 -17.39
CA LEU A 164 7.56 1.80 -17.52
C LEU A 164 8.69 1.64 -16.51
N TYR A 165 9.88 2.16 -16.83
CA TYR A 165 11.08 2.02 -16.02
C TYR A 165 11.19 3.13 -14.95
N TYR A 166 10.50 2.91 -13.83
CA TYR A 166 10.36 3.81 -12.68
C TYR A 166 10.73 3.14 -11.35
N THR A 167 11.00 3.93 -10.32
CA THR A 167 11.50 3.44 -9.02
C THR A 167 10.42 2.84 -8.10
N ASP A 168 9.14 3.11 -8.35
CA ASP A 168 8.01 2.82 -7.45
C ASP A 168 7.85 1.32 -7.14
N VAL A 169 7.99 0.46 -8.15
CA VAL A 169 7.76 -0.98 -8.05
C VAL A 169 8.71 -1.61 -7.04
N TRP A 170 10.02 -1.45 -7.25
CA TRP A 170 11.04 -2.04 -6.39
C TRP A 170 11.18 -1.34 -5.05
N SER A 171 10.95 -0.02 -5.00
CA SER A 171 10.82 0.70 -3.73
C SER A 171 9.73 0.10 -2.84
N THR A 172 8.57 -0.22 -3.43
CA THR A 172 7.44 -0.83 -2.74
C THR A 172 7.72 -2.28 -2.35
N ILE A 173 8.29 -3.08 -3.25
CA ILE A 173 8.64 -4.49 -2.98
C ILE A 173 9.56 -4.60 -1.78
N PHE A 174 10.66 -3.85 -1.74
CA PHE A 174 11.64 -4.01 -0.66
C PHE A 174 11.13 -3.52 0.69
N ILE A 175 10.37 -2.43 0.74
CA ILE A 175 9.83 -1.94 2.02
C ILE A 175 8.69 -2.85 2.54
N LEU A 176 7.86 -3.42 1.66
CA LEU A 176 6.87 -4.41 2.07
C LEU A 176 7.49 -5.77 2.42
N GLN A 177 8.60 -6.15 1.77
CA GLN A 177 9.37 -7.33 2.14
C GLN A 177 9.94 -7.19 3.56
N SER A 178 10.40 -5.99 3.91
CA SER A 178 10.83 -5.67 5.28
C SER A 178 9.71 -5.92 6.29
N LEU A 179 8.48 -5.44 6.00
CA LEU A 179 7.32 -5.73 6.83
C LEU A 179 7.01 -7.24 6.88
N SER A 180 7.01 -7.92 5.73
CA SER A 180 6.75 -9.36 5.66
C SER A 180 7.70 -10.15 6.55
N LEU A 181 8.99 -9.85 6.52
CA LEU A 181 10.00 -10.55 7.33
C LEU A 181 9.79 -10.32 8.83
N VAL A 182 9.40 -9.09 9.24
CA VAL A 182 9.08 -8.80 10.65
C VAL A 182 7.86 -9.58 11.14
N LEU A 183 6.83 -9.70 10.30
CA LEU A 183 5.57 -10.35 10.66
C LEU A 183 5.67 -11.88 10.63
N THR A 184 6.22 -12.46 9.55
CA THR A 184 6.19 -13.91 9.32
C THR A 184 7.40 -14.66 9.88
N GLN A 185 8.48 -13.94 10.21
CA GLN A 185 9.71 -14.46 10.83
C GLN A 185 10.21 -15.82 10.27
N PRO A 186 10.33 -15.98 8.93
CA PRO A 186 10.55 -17.30 8.32
C PRO A 186 11.91 -17.91 8.65
N TYR A 187 12.87 -17.09 9.10
CA TYR A 187 14.23 -17.51 9.48
C TYR A 187 14.47 -17.37 10.99
N GLY A 188 13.39 -17.29 11.77
CA GLY A 188 13.44 -17.01 13.19
C GLY A 188 13.59 -15.52 13.53
N PRO A 189 13.48 -15.15 14.82
CA PRO A 189 13.26 -13.78 15.27
C PRO A 189 14.42 -12.83 14.96
N LYS A 190 15.67 -13.26 15.16
CA LYS A 190 16.85 -12.40 14.98
C LYS A 190 17.17 -12.20 13.50
N VAL A 191 17.34 -13.28 12.75
CA VAL A 191 17.72 -13.25 11.33
C VAL A 191 16.67 -12.49 10.51
N SER A 192 15.39 -12.73 10.78
CA SER A 192 14.31 -12.05 10.04
C SER A 192 14.29 -10.53 10.29
N ILE A 193 14.62 -10.06 11.49
CA ILE A 193 14.74 -8.62 11.78
C ILE A 193 15.93 -7.99 11.04
N TRP A 194 17.09 -8.66 11.04
CA TRP A 194 18.26 -8.16 10.31
C TRP A 194 18.01 -8.10 8.80
N LEU A 195 17.42 -9.16 8.23
CA LEU A 195 17.01 -9.17 6.82
C LEU A 195 15.94 -8.12 6.53
N ALA A 196 14.99 -7.91 7.44
CA ALA A 196 13.99 -6.86 7.31
C ALA A 196 14.63 -5.48 7.26
N SER A 197 15.59 -5.20 8.15
CA SER A 197 16.33 -3.94 8.12
C SER A 197 17.12 -3.77 6.81
N GLY A 198 17.79 -4.83 6.33
CA GLY A 198 18.49 -4.82 5.05
C GLY A 198 17.56 -4.51 3.88
N CYS A 199 16.36 -5.09 3.84
CA CYS A 199 15.34 -4.78 2.84
C CYS A 199 14.87 -3.33 2.94
N ALA A 200 14.67 -2.80 4.15
CA ALA A 200 14.32 -1.40 4.36
C ALA A 200 15.42 -0.46 3.84
N ALA A 201 16.68 -0.75 4.15
CA ALA A 201 17.85 -0.01 3.66
C ALA A 201 17.92 -0.01 2.13
N LEU A 202 17.75 -1.19 1.52
CA LEU A 202 17.72 -1.34 0.06
C LEU A 202 16.57 -0.54 -0.55
N SER A 203 15.39 -0.53 0.09
CA SER A 203 14.24 0.26 -0.39
C SER A 203 14.54 1.77 -0.42
N CYS A 204 15.33 2.27 0.54
CA CYS A 204 15.77 3.67 0.58
C CYS A 204 16.66 4.04 -0.62
N THR A 205 17.35 3.07 -1.24
CA THR A 205 18.13 3.29 -2.47
C THR A 205 17.27 3.49 -3.72
N PHE A 206 15.96 3.22 -3.64
CA PHE A 206 15.01 3.53 -4.72
C PHE A 206 14.26 4.82 -4.41
N ARG A 207 13.89 5.04 -3.14
CA ARG A 207 13.24 6.28 -2.68
C ARG A 207 13.64 6.62 -1.26
N GLN A 208 14.17 7.84 -1.03
CA GLN A 208 14.58 8.30 0.30
C GLN A 208 13.43 8.30 1.31
N THR A 209 12.20 8.58 0.86
CA THR A 209 11.01 8.65 1.71
C THR A 209 10.71 7.35 2.46
N ASN A 210 11.25 6.21 2.02
CA ASN A 210 11.09 4.93 2.70
C ASN A 210 11.75 4.88 4.08
N ILE A 211 12.62 5.83 4.42
CA ILE A 211 13.15 5.96 5.78
C ILE A 211 12.03 6.16 6.80
N VAL A 212 10.94 6.85 6.44
CA VAL A 212 9.78 7.03 7.31
C VAL A 212 9.07 5.70 7.56
N TRP A 213 8.87 4.89 6.53
CA TRP A 213 8.25 3.57 6.64
C TRP A 213 9.12 2.55 7.38
N THR A 214 10.44 2.77 7.40
CA THR A 214 11.38 2.01 8.23
C THR A 214 11.08 2.22 9.73
N VAL A 215 10.67 3.42 10.14
CA VAL A 215 10.21 3.71 11.51
C VAL A 215 8.97 2.87 11.83
N PHE A 216 7.99 2.87 10.93
CA PHE A 216 6.76 2.09 11.11
C PHE A 216 7.02 0.60 11.31
N ILE A 217 7.89 0.02 10.48
CA ILE A 217 8.24 -1.41 10.56
C ILE A 217 9.03 -1.71 11.84
N MET A 218 9.96 -0.84 12.23
CA MET A 218 10.67 -0.97 13.50
C MET A 218 9.71 -0.93 14.70
N VAL A 219 8.72 -0.02 14.69
CA VAL A 219 7.69 0.06 15.74
C VAL A 219 6.91 -1.24 15.82
N ILE A 220 6.49 -1.83 14.70
CA ILE A 220 5.81 -3.14 14.68
C ILE A 220 6.71 -4.24 15.26
N ALA A 221 7.99 -4.26 14.88
CA ALA A 221 8.94 -5.27 15.37
C ALA A 221 9.09 -5.24 16.90
N ILE A 222 9.16 -4.05 17.49
CA ILE A 222 9.24 -3.84 18.94
C ILE A 222 7.88 -4.16 19.59
N GLU A 223 6.80 -3.62 19.03
CA GLU A 223 5.44 -3.69 19.58
C GLU A 223 4.97 -5.12 19.74
N ARG A 224 5.17 -5.99 18.75
CA ARG A 224 4.72 -7.39 18.81
C ARG A 224 5.35 -8.15 19.99
N ARG A 225 6.61 -7.87 20.31
CA ARG A 225 7.29 -8.49 21.47
C ARG A 225 6.90 -7.81 22.78
N ALA A 226 6.80 -6.47 22.78
CA ALA A 226 6.43 -5.68 23.94
C ALA A 226 5.02 -5.99 24.42
N ALA A 227 4.07 -6.19 23.51
CA ALA A 227 2.67 -6.48 23.81
C ALA A 227 2.52 -7.72 24.70
N ILE A 228 3.32 -8.76 24.43
CA ILE A 228 3.35 -9.99 25.22
C ILE A 228 4.20 -9.80 26.48
N ARG A 229 5.49 -9.46 26.32
CA ARG A 229 6.47 -9.48 27.42
C ARG A 229 6.24 -8.41 28.48
N LYS A 230 5.73 -7.25 28.09
CA LYS A 230 5.38 -6.14 29.00
C LYS A 230 3.88 -6.07 29.29
N GLN A 231 3.10 -7.03 28.79
CA GLN A 231 1.67 -7.19 29.03
C GLN A 231 0.89 -5.90 28.76
N PHE A 232 0.70 -5.55 27.49
CA PHE A 232 -0.11 -4.36 27.15
C PHE A 232 -1.52 -4.50 27.70
N ASN A 233 -2.09 -3.37 28.13
CA ASN A 233 -3.42 -3.32 28.74
C ASN A 233 -4.26 -2.17 28.16
N THR A 234 -5.43 -1.90 28.73
CA THR A 234 -6.34 -0.85 28.24
C THR A 234 -5.78 0.58 28.38
N HIS A 235 -4.74 0.81 29.19
CA HIS A 235 -4.16 2.13 29.41
C HIS A 235 -3.16 2.50 28.30
N ARG A 236 -3.66 3.22 27.27
CA ARG A 236 -2.88 3.61 26.08
C ARG A 236 -1.52 4.25 26.38
N PHE A 237 -1.48 5.23 27.29
CA PHE A 237 -0.23 5.93 27.65
C PHE A 237 0.82 4.99 28.26
N ASN A 238 0.39 4.09 29.16
CA ASN A 238 1.27 3.10 29.79
C ASN A 238 1.88 2.16 28.73
N ASN A 239 1.12 1.78 27.71
CA ASN A 239 1.65 0.94 26.64
C ASN A 239 2.76 1.64 25.82
N TYR A 240 2.70 2.95 25.62
CA TYR A 240 3.81 3.70 25.00
C TYR A 240 5.08 3.66 25.87
N LEU A 241 4.94 3.80 27.18
CA LEU A 241 6.07 3.68 28.11
C LEU A 241 6.64 2.26 28.09
N LYS A 242 5.78 1.23 28.11
CA LYS A 242 6.18 -0.18 28.00
C LYS A 242 6.92 -0.47 26.71
N LEU A 243 6.45 0.08 25.58
CA LEU A 243 7.13 -0.02 24.28
C LEU A 243 8.53 0.61 24.36
N PHE A 244 8.64 1.82 24.93
CA PHE A 244 9.91 2.51 25.07
C PHE A 244 10.91 1.73 25.93
N ILE A 245 10.48 1.25 27.11
CA ILE A 245 11.32 0.42 27.97
C ILE A 245 11.77 -0.84 27.21
N HIS A 246 10.86 -1.52 26.51
CA HIS A 246 11.21 -2.71 25.75
C HIS A 246 12.18 -2.43 24.60
N SER A 247 12.08 -1.26 23.96
CA SER A 247 13.01 -0.85 22.90
C SER A 247 14.44 -0.68 23.42
N ILE A 248 14.61 -0.31 24.69
CA ILE A 248 15.92 -0.21 25.35
C ILE A 248 16.39 -1.61 25.75
N ASP A 249 15.53 -2.41 26.40
CA ASP A 249 15.87 -3.76 26.86
C ASP A 249 16.36 -4.66 25.71
N GLU A 250 15.71 -4.59 24.56
CA GLU A 250 15.98 -5.42 23.37
C GLU A 250 16.64 -4.62 22.24
N PHE A 251 17.41 -3.59 22.60
CA PHE A 251 18.00 -2.66 21.64
C PHE A 251 18.84 -3.38 20.59
N GLN A 252 19.77 -4.26 21.01
CA GLN A 252 20.70 -4.94 20.09
C GLN A 252 19.99 -5.84 19.08
N ASP A 253 18.96 -6.56 19.52
CA ASP A 253 18.30 -7.59 18.71
C ASP A 253 17.16 -7.03 17.85
N THR A 254 16.54 -5.90 18.25
CA THR A 254 15.34 -5.36 17.58
C THR A 254 15.53 -3.97 17.01
N VAL A 255 16.22 -3.07 17.72
CA VAL A 255 16.29 -1.64 17.37
C VAL A 255 17.55 -1.31 16.57
N LEU A 256 18.71 -1.81 17.01
CA LEU A 256 20.01 -1.59 16.40
C LEU A 256 20.01 -1.87 14.89
N PRO A 257 19.42 -2.98 14.38
CA PRO A 257 19.42 -3.24 12.94
C PRO A 257 18.80 -2.10 12.13
N PHE A 258 17.68 -1.53 12.59
CA PHE A 258 17.02 -0.40 11.92
C PHE A 258 17.70 0.94 12.19
N MET A 259 18.32 1.11 13.38
CA MET A 259 19.09 2.31 13.72
C MET A 259 20.27 2.56 12.79
N LEU A 260 20.89 1.50 12.25
CA LEU A 260 21.92 1.64 11.24
C LEU A 260 21.41 2.37 9.98
N ASN A 261 20.16 2.11 9.57
CA ASN A 261 19.55 2.78 8.43
C ASN A 261 19.36 4.28 8.70
N PHE A 262 18.93 4.64 9.91
CA PHE A 262 18.78 6.05 10.30
C PHE A 262 20.12 6.76 10.39
N ALA A 263 21.16 6.10 10.93
CA ALA A 263 22.50 6.65 10.98
C ALA A 263 23.07 6.88 9.56
N LEU A 264 22.93 5.90 8.66
CA LEU A 264 23.33 6.04 7.26
C LEU A 264 22.56 7.16 6.55
N PHE A 265 21.26 7.26 6.80
CA PHE A 265 20.43 8.32 6.25
C PHE A 265 20.84 9.70 6.77
N LEU A 266 21.20 9.82 8.06
CA LEU A 266 21.70 11.07 8.63
C LEU A 266 23.04 11.48 8.02
N VAL A 267 23.97 10.54 7.86
CA VAL A 267 25.25 10.78 7.16
C VAL A 267 24.98 11.27 5.73
N TYR A 268 24.04 10.62 5.03
CA TYR A 268 23.59 11.06 3.71
C TYR A 268 23.05 12.49 3.71
N LEU A 269 22.18 12.86 4.67
CA LEU A 269 21.64 14.21 4.77
C LEU A 269 22.72 15.27 5.02
N ILE A 270 23.70 14.97 5.88
CA ILE A 270 24.83 15.85 6.18
C ILE A 270 25.69 16.06 4.92
N TRP A 271 25.99 14.98 4.19
CA TRP A 271 26.78 15.03 2.97
C TRP A 271 26.05 15.71 1.81
N ASN A 272 24.79 15.34 1.56
CA ASN A 272 24.02 15.81 0.41
C ASN A 272 23.34 17.18 0.65
N LYS A 273 23.15 17.61 1.90
CA LYS A 273 22.48 18.88 2.27
C LYS A 273 21.03 19.02 1.80
N SER A 274 20.40 17.93 1.35
CA SER A 274 19.00 17.86 0.93
C SER A 274 18.51 16.42 1.06
N ILE A 275 17.18 16.24 1.13
CA ILE A 275 16.54 14.92 1.05
C ILE A 275 16.65 14.35 -0.36
N THR A 276 16.59 15.20 -1.41
CA THR A 276 16.72 14.78 -2.81
C THR A 276 18.15 14.87 -3.31
N LEU A 277 18.58 13.94 -4.16
CA LEU A 277 19.94 13.93 -4.75
C LEU A 277 20.12 15.08 -5.76
N GLY A 278 19.24 15.11 -6.76
CA GLY A 278 19.16 16.16 -7.78
C GLY A 278 17.97 17.10 -7.60
N ASP A 279 17.90 18.09 -8.51
CA ASP A 279 16.85 19.10 -8.62
C ASP A 279 16.33 19.71 -7.30
N LYS A 280 17.26 20.14 -6.44
CA LYS A 280 16.96 20.60 -5.07
C LYS A 280 16.05 21.83 -5.02
N SER A 281 16.11 22.72 -6.02
CA SER A 281 15.31 23.96 -6.06
C SER A 281 13.81 23.71 -6.24
N ASN A 282 13.44 22.65 -6.96
CA ASN A 282 12.03 22.31 -7.21
C ASN A 282 11.44 21.35 -6.16
N HIS A 283 12.26 20.88 -5.22
CA HIS A 283 11.88 19.96 -4.15
C HIS A 283 12.03 20.61 -2.76
N SER A 284 11.58 21.87 -2.63
CA SER A 284 11.53 22.55 -1.34
C SER A 284 10.43 21.94 -0.47
N VAL A 285 10.69 21.85 0.84
CA VAL A 285 9.73 21.32 1.81
C VAL A 285 8.60 22.34 1.97
N GLY A 286 7.38 21.92 1.64
CA GLY A 286 6.16 22.72 1.79
C GLY A 286 5.27 22.20 2.91
N LEU A 287 4.33 23.01 3.38
CA LEU A 287 3.30 22.57 4.33
C LEU A 287 1.96 22.37 3.60
N HIS A 288 1.80 21.21 2.96
CA HIS A 288 0.61 20.88 2.18
C HIS A 288 -0.35 19.98 2.97
N LEU A 289 -0.96 20.53 4.04
CA LEU A 289 -1.79 19.74 4.97
C LEU A 289 -2.98 19.03 4.29
N VAL A 290 -3.48 19.55 3.17
CA VAL A 290 -4.59 18.93 2.41
C VAL A 290 -4.21 17.56 1.83
N GLN A 291 -2.92 17.24 1.70
CA GLN A 291 -2.44 15.93 1.20
C GLN A 291 -3.01 14.76 1.98
N ILE A 292 -3.22 14.88 3.30
CA ILE A 292 -3.83 13.81 4.10
C ILE A 292 -5.27 13.56 3.69
N LEU A 293 -6.02 14.62 3.35
CA LEU A 293 -7.40 14.52 2.90
C LEU A 293 -7.49 13.92 1.49
N TYR A 294 -6.55 14.29 0.60
CA TYR A 294 -6.41 13.65 -0.70
C TYR A 294 -6.08 12.16 -0.57
N CYS A 295 -5.14 11.81 0.32
CA CYS A 295 -4.75 10.43 0.59
C CYS A 295 -5.92 9.62 1.16
N PHE A 296 -6.71 10.16 2.09
CA PHE A 296 -7.87 9.45 2.62
C PHE A 296 -8.98 9.29 1.58
N ALA A 297 -9.22 10.29 0.73
CA ALA A 297 -10.14 10.16 -0.40
C ALA A 297 -9.66 9.11 -1.41
N PHE A 298 -8.36 9.08 -1.68
CA PHE A 298 -7.72 8.07 -2.51
C PHE A 298 -7.92 6.66 -1.91
N ILE A 299 -7.60 6.48 -0.63
CA ILE A 299 -7.77 5.19 0.06
C ILE A 299 -9.24 4.78 0.06
N ALA A 300 -10.18 5.69 0.37
CA ALA A 300 -11.61 5.40 0.36
C ALA A 300 -12.10 4.97 -1.03
N PHE A 301 -11.63 5.61 -2.11
CA PHE A 301 -12.00 5.22 -3.47
C PHE A 301 -11.44 3.85 -3.86
N PHE A 302 -10.16 3.60 -3.65
CA PHE A 302 -9.55 2.32 -4.02
C PHE A 302 -10.01 1.17 -3.13
N SER A 303 -10.41 1.43 -1.89
CA SER A 303 -10.95 0.42 -0.98
C SER A 303 -12.48 0.29 -1.01
N LEU A 304 -13.18 0.88 -1.99
CA LEU A 304 -14.65 0.91 -2.07
C LEU A 304 -15.31 -0.46 -1.79
N PRO A 305 -14.89 -1.58 -2.40
CA PRO A 305 -15.51 -2.89 -2.14
C PRO A 305 -15.37 -3.41 -0.71
N LEU A 306 -14.37 -2.93 0.04
CA LEU A 306 -14.10 -3.38 1.41
C LEU A 306 -15.07 -2.78 2.41
N TRP A 307 -15.42 -1.50 2.24
CA TRP A 307 -16.22 -0.76 3.20
C TRP A 307 -17.66 -0.52 2.76
N PHE A 308 -17.96 -0.61 1.47
CA PHE A 308 -19.30 -0.33 0.98
C PHE A 308 -20.29 -1.38 1.49
N SER A 309 -21.19 -0.93 2.37
CA SER A 309 -22.36 -1.69 2.82
C SER A 309 -23.45 -0.70 3.24
N ARG A 310 -24.71 -1.14 3.20
CA ARG A 310 -25.83 -0.31 3.70
C ARG A 310 -25.65 0.05 5.17
N ASN A 311 -25.14 -0.89 5.97
CA ASN A 311 -24.83 -0.67 7.39
C ASN A 311 -23.75 0.40 7.55
N PHE A 312 -22.66 0.32 6.79
CA PHE A 312 -21.57 1.29 6.87
C PHE A 312 -22.02 2.72 6.53
N LEU A 313 -22.84 2.87 5.49
CA LEU A 313 -23.43 4.17 5.14
C LEU A 313 -24.39 4.66 6.24
N ARG A 314 -25.19 3.76 6.83
CA ARG A 314 -26.07 4.09 7.96
C ARG A 314 -25.27 4.54 9.19
N LEU A 315 -24.13 3.92 9.48
CA LEU A 315 -23.24 4.35 10.57
C LEU A 315 -22.78 5.79 10.38
N TYR A 316 -22.45 6.19 9.14
CA TYR A 316 -22.09 7.56 8.83
C TYR A 316 -23.28 8.52 9.07
N VAL A 317 -24.47 8.18 8.59
CA VAL A 317 -25.67 9.01 8.80
C VAL A 317 -26.01 9.16 10.28
N ILE A 318 -25.97 8.06 11.04
CA ILE A 318 -26.18 8.07 12.50
C ILE A 318 -25.15 8.98 13.16
N ARG A 319 -23.86 8.90 12.80
CA ARG A 319 -22.83 9.79 13.32
C ARG A 319 -23.15 11.27 13.05
N LEU A 320 -23.64 11.62 11.85
CA LEU A 320 -24.03 12.99 11.52
C LEU A 320 -25.17 13.48 12.43
N GLN A 321 -26.17 12.62 12.67
CA GLN A 321 -27.35 12.95 13.49
C GLN A 321 -27.02 13.06 14.99
N TRP A 322 -26.20 12.16 15.52
CA TRP A 322 -25.85 12.11 16.94
C TRP A 322 -24.74 13.11 17.33
N LYS A 323 -23.92 13.55 16.38
CA LYS A 323 -22.81 14.50 16.62
C LYS A 323 -22.84 15.69 15.64
N PRO A 324 -23.94 16.46 15.54
CA PRO A 324 -24.12 17.48 14.52
C PRO A 324 -23.17 18.67 14.72
N ILE A 325 -23.06 19.18 15.95
CA ILE A 325 -22.17 20.30 16.30
C ILE A 325 -20.71 19.96 15.98
N ARG A 326 -20.26 18.76 16.39
CA ARG A 326 -18.91 18.27 16.10
C ARG A 326 -18.67 18.17 14.58
N THR A 327 -19.63 17.63 13.83
CA THR A 327 -19.55 17.54 12.36
C THR A 327 -19.40 18.92 11.72
N ILE A 328 -20.16 19.92 12.18
CA ILE A 328 -20.06 21.29 11.66
C ILE A 328 -18.64 21.84 11.88
N PHE A 329 -18.07 21.68 13.08
CA PHE A 329 -16.70 22.12 13.35
C PHE A 329 -15.65 21.36 12.54
N GLU A 330 -15.82 20.06 12.33
CA GLU A 330 -14.91 19.26 11.49
C GLU A 330 -14.98 19.70 10.02
N LEU A 331 -16.18 19.96 9.48
CA LEU A 331 -16.35 20.49 8.12
C LEU A 331 -15.73 21.88 7.98
N LEU A 332 -15.96 22.78 8.94
CA LEU A 332 -15.32 24.11 8.95
C LEU A 332 -13.80 24.00 9.04
N GLY A 333 -13.28 23.11 9.88
CA GLY A 333 -11.86 22.82 9.98
C GLY A 333 -11.27 22.34 8.65
N ILE A 334 -11.96 21.43 7.96
CA ILE A 334 -11.56 20.97 6.62
C ILE A 334 -11.57 22.14 5.62
N MET A 335 -12.58 23.01 5.64
CA MET A 335 -12.63 24.19 4.77
C MET A 335 -11.46 25.16 5.03
N VAL A 336 -11.08 25.36 6.30
CA VAL A 336 -9.90 26.13 6.70
C VAL A 336 -8.63 25.47 6.14
N VAL A 337 -8.50 24.15 6.29
CA VAL A 337 -7.37 23.40 5.73
C VAL A 337 -7.29 23.57 4.21
N ILE A 338 -8.39 23.45 3.50
CA ILE A 338 -8.47 23.70 2.04
C ILE A 338 -8.08 25.14 1.72
N ARG A 339 -8.52 26.14 2.50
CA ARG A 339 -8.25 27.56 2.22
C ARG A 339 -6.78 27.91 2.34
N TYR A 340 -6.12 27.46 3.40
CA TYR A 340 -4.78 27.93 3.77
C TYR A 340 -3.65 26.97 3.40
N PHE A 341 -3.94 25.68 3.22
CA PHE A 341 -2.91 24.66 3.01
C PHE A 341 -3.01 23.92 1.67
N THR A 342 -3.91 24.34 0.75
CA THR A 342 -3.89 23.83 -0.62
C THR A 342 -2.72 24.47 -1.37
N VAL A 343 -1.75 23.66 -1.79
CA VAL A 343 -0.61 24.13 -2.59
C VAL A 343 -0.86 23.86 -4.07
N MET A 344 -0.71 24.90 -4.89
CA MET A 344 -0.79 24.82 -6.36
C MET A 344 0.61 24.82 -6.94
N HIS A 345 1.18 23.63 -7.14
CA HIS A 345 2.52 23.51 -7.72
C HIS A 345 2.50 23.79 -9.23
N PRO A 346 3.47 24.54 -9.80
CA PRO A 346 3.53 24.83 -11.23
C PRO A 346 3.50 23.58 -12.12
N PHE A 347 4.22 22.51 -11.75
CA PHE A 347 4.22 21.26 -12.51
C PHE A 347 2.82 20.62 -12.62
N LEU A 348 2.00 20.71 -11.57
CA LEU A 348 0.63 20.20 -11.61
C LEU A 348 -0.24 20.95 -12.62
N LEU A 349 0.05 22.23 -12.87
CA LEU A 349 -0.70 23.08 -13.79
C LEU A 349 -0.13 23.06 -15.22
N ALA A 350 1.14 22.70 -15.37
CA ALA A 350 1.81 22.64 -16.66
C ALA A 350 1.65 21.28 -17.36
N ASP A 351 1.47 20.19 -16.60
CA ASP A 351 1.51 18.84 -17.15
C ASP A 351 0.14 18.18 -17.28
N ASN A 352 -0.47 18.28 -18.46
CA ASN A 352 -1.76 17.67 -18.77
C ASN A 352 -1.70 16.16 -19.11
N ARG A 353 -0.53 15.51 -18.95
CA ARG A 353 -0.37 14.05 -19.07
C ARG A 353 -0.88 13.31 -17.84
N HIS A 354 -1.04 13.97 -16.70
CA HIS A 354 -1.38 13.28 -15.45
C HIS A 354 -2.88 13.39 -15.10
N TYR A 355 -3.49 12.32 -14.57
CA TYR A 355 -4.89 12.38 -14.10
C TYR A 355 -5.11 13.47 -13.03
N THR A 356 -4.09 13.73 -12.23
CA THR A 356 -4.07 14.77 -11.18
C THR A 356 -4.33 16.16 -11.74
N PHE A 357 -3.81 16.49 -12.93
CA PHE A 357 -4.07 17.76 -13.60
C PHE A 357 -5.57 17.98 -13.79
N TYR A 358 -6.28 16.98 -14.30
CA TYR A 358 -7.71 17.08 -14.58
C TYR A 358 -8.54 17.09 -13.29
N LEU A 359 -8.18 16.24 -12.32
CA LEU A 359 -8.85 16.22 -11.01
C LEU A 359 -8.70 17.56 -10.29
N PHE A 360 -7.49 18.11 -10.31
CA PHE A 360 -7.20 19.39 -9.69
C PHE A 360 -7.94 20.53 -10.41
N LYS A 361 -7.78 20.64 -11.72
CA LYS A 361 -8.39 21.71 -12.53
C LYS A 361 -9.93 21.71 -12.44
N ARG A 362 -10.57 20.54 -12.42
CA ARG A 362 -12.04 20.45 -12.47
C ARG A 362 -12.71 20.45 -11.10
N LEU A 363 -12.09 19.86 -10.09
CA LEU A 363 -12.71 19.66 -8.76
C LEU A 363 -11.96 20.40 -7.66
N ILE A 364 -10.72 20.02 -7.37
CA ILE A 364 -9.99 20.48 -6.15
C ILE A 364 -9.67 21.98 -6.22
N GLY A 365 -9.12 22.43 -7.34
CA GLY A 365 -8.76 23.82 -7.62
C GLY A 365 -9.86 24.61 -8.32
N SER A 366 -11.12 24.13 -8.32
CA SER A 366 -12.22 24.77 -9.04
C SER A 366 -12.45 26.22 -8.58
N HIS A 367 -12.75 27.11 -9.52
CA HIS A 367 -13.15 28.50 -9.22
C HIS A 367 -14.50 28.59 -8.50
N ARG A 368 -15.34 27.54 -8.58
CA ARG A 368 -16.65 27.50 -7.92
C ARG A 368 -16.46 27.20 -6.44
N ILE A 369 -16.70 28.19 -5.59
CA ILE A 369 -16.58 28.10 -4.12
C ILE A 369 -17.37 26.90 -3.57
N ILE A 370 -18.58 26.66 -4.08
CA ILE A 370 -19.43 25.54 -3.66
C ILE A 370 -18.74 24.19 -3.91
N LEU A 371 -18.11 24.00 -5.07
CA LEU A 371 -17.40 22.75 -5.37
C LEU A 371 -16.14 22.64 -4.50
N LYS A 372 -15.30 23.68 -4.51
CA LYS A 372 -14.01 23.68 -3.83
C LYS A 372 -14.11 23.50 -2.31
N TYR A 373 -15.04 24.19 -1.66
CA TYR A 373 -15.13 24.19 -0.20
C TYR A 373 -16.25 23.29 0.32
N ILE A 374 -17.46 23.38 -0.22
CA ILE A 374 -18.61 22.63 0.33
C ILE A 374 -18.52 21.17 -0.08
N LEU A 375 -18.50 20.87 -1.38
CA LEU A 375 -18.48 19.48 -1.86
C LEU A 375 -17.23 18.74 -1.37
N MET A 376 -16.04 19.34 -1.55
CA MET A 376 -14.80 18.67 -1.13
C MET A 376 -14.71 18.46 0.38
N SER A 377 -15.23 19.38 1.21
CA SER A 377 -15.23 19.15 2.67
C SER A 377 -16.09 17.94 3.07
N ILE A 378 -17.25 17.76 2.43
CA ILE A 378 -18.12 16.60 2.66
C ILE A 378 -17.41 15.32 2.21
N VAL A 379 -16.79 15.33 1.02
CA VAL A 379 -16.05 14.17 0.49
C VAL A 379 -14.89 13.81 1.41
N TYR A 380 -14.10 14.78 1.86
CA TYR A 380 -12.97 14.54 2.76
C TYR A 380 -13.42 14.10 4.16
N HIS A 381 -14.51 14.65 4.67
CA HIS A 381 -15.08 14.24 5.95
C HIS A 381 -15.54 12.78 5.91
N PHE A 382 -16.29 12.39 4.87
CA PHE A 382 -16.68 11.00 4.66
C PHE A 382 -15.46 10.09 4.45
N SER A 383 -14.48 10.51 3.65
CA SER A 383 -13.28 9.71 3.39
C SER A 383 -12.44 9.49 4.65
N THR A 384 -12.35 10.49 5.52
CA THR A 384 -11.70 10.39 6.83
C THR A 384 -12.45 9.41 7.73
N PHE A 385 -13.79 9.48 7.73
CA PHE A 385 -14.63 8.51 8.43
C PHE A 385 -14.41 7.09 7.89
N ALA A 386 -14.41 6.92 6.57
CA ALA A 386 -14.18 5.63 5.91
C ALA A 386 -12.82 5.04 6.30
N TYR A 387 -11.75 5.82 6.19
CA TYR A 387 -10.41 5.39 6.58
C TYR A 387 -10.33 4.90 8.03
N LEU A 388 -10.94 5.65 8.98
CA LEU A 388 -10.87 5.34 10.40
C LEU A 388 -11.77 4.17 10.81
N GLU A 389 -13.03 4.14 10.36
CA GLU A 389 -13.99 3.12 10.79
C GLU A 389 -13.75 1.76 10.14
N VAL A 390 -13.11 1.70 8.96
CA VAL A 390 -12.73 0.43 8.33
C VAL A 390 -11.57 -0.23 9.06
N LEU A 391 -10.62 0.56 9.57
CA LEU A 391 -9.48 0.03 10.31
C LEU A 391 -9.84 -0.27 11.79
N ARG A 392 -10.82 0.43 12.38
CA ARG A 392 -11.19 0.28 13.80
C ARG A 392 -11.47 -1.16 14.24
N PRO A 393 -12.23 -2.00 13.51
CA PRO A 393 -12.44 -3.39 13.89
C PRO A 393 -11.17 -4.23 13.86
N SER A 394 -10.12 -3.76 13.19
CA SER A 394 -8.82 -4.43 13.08
C SER A 394 -7.82 -4.00 14.14
N GLU A 395 -8.20 -3.12 15.08
CA GLU A 395 -7.38 -2.76 16.25
C GLU A 395 -7.37 -3.92 17.25
N MET A 396 -6.16 -4.36 17.63
CA MET A 396 -5.95 -5.36 18.67
C MET A 396 -6.45 -4.82 20.01
N LYS A 397 -7.31 -5.59 20.67
CA LYS A 397 -7.88 -5.24 21.98
C LYS A 397 -7.08 -5.91 23.09
N PHE A 398 -6.89 -5.18 24.19
CA PHE A 398 -6.23 -5.67 25.39
C PHE A 398 -7.21 -5.69 26.56
N ASP A 399 -7.06 -6.69 27.42
CA ASP A 399 -7.78 -6.75 28.69
C ASP A 399 -7.13 -5.79 29.72
N PRO A 400 -7.89 -5.23 30.68
CA PRO A 400 -7.30 -4.40 31.73
C PRO A 400 -6.32 -5.15 32.62
N VAL A 401 -6.52 -6.45 32.87
CA VAL A 401 -5.76 -7.23 33.86
C VAL A 401 -5.16 -8.51 33.28
N ALA A 402 -5.92 -9.26 32.48
CA ALA A 402 -5.47 -10.54 31.96
C ALA A 402 -4.40 -10.34 30.86
N PRO A 403 -3.28 -11.09 30.90
CA PRO A 403 -2.32 -11.07 29.81
C PRO A 403 -2.94 -11.67 28.53
N LEU A 404 -2.34 -11.36 27.39
CA LEU A 404 -2.70 -12.03 26.14
C LEU A 404 -2.52 -13.55 26.31
N PRO A 405 -3.46 -14.37 25.80
CA PRO A 405 -3.33 -15.83 25.84
C PRO A 405 -2.19 -16.34 24.94
N ILE A 406 -1.66 -15.48 24.07
CA ILE A 406 -0.61 -15.78 23.10
C ILE A 406 0.76 -15.53 23.72
N LYS A 407 1.64 -16.54 23.67
CA LYS A 407 2.99 -16.48 24.24
C LYS A 407 4.06 -16.11 23.22
N ASP A 408 3.87 -16.49 21.95
CA ASP A 408 4.85 -16.26 20.91
C ASP A 408 4.43 -15.13 19.95
N PRO A 409 5.33 -14.18 19.62
CA PRO A 409 4.99 -13.06 18.74
C PRO A 409 4.58 -13.46 17.32
N ILE A 410 4.93 -14.67 16.86
CA ILE A 410 4.53 -15.17 15.54
C ILE A 410 3.05 -15.56 15.50
N ASP A 411 2.48 -15.96 16.64
CA ASP A 411 1.08 -16.36 16.74
C ASP A 411 0.13 -15.16 16.94
N LEU A 412 0.70 -13.97 17.18
CA LEU A 412 -0.10 -12.75 17.23
C LEU A 412 -0.75 -12.48 15.87
N PRO A 413 -2.03 -12.07 15.84
CA PRO A 413 -2.66 -11.68 14.59
C PRO A 413 -1.90 -10.50 13.96
N ILE A 414 -2.09 -10.30 12.65
CA ILE A 414 -1.47 -9.17 11.94
C ILE A 414 -1.96 -7.80 12.44
N GLN A 415 -3.06 -7.76 13.20
CA GLN A 415 -3.74 -6.56 13.70
C GLN A 415 -2.80 -5.54 14.35
N LEU A 416 -3.09 -4.25 14.11
CA LEU A 416 -2.37 -3.13 14.70
C LEU A 416 -2.85 -2.87 16.13
N THR A 417 -1.97 -2.37 16.99
CA THR A 417 -2.38 -1.77 18.27
C THR A 417 -2.64 -0.27 18.09
N HIS A 418 -3.09 0.42 19.13
CA HIS A 418 -3.22 1.88 19.11
C HIS A 418 -1.89 2.59 18.82
N ILE A 419 -0.74 2.00 19.18
CA ILE A 419 0.59 2.58 18.92
C ILE A 419 0.90 2.50 17.43
N SER A 420 0.90 1.30 16.83
CA SER A 420 1.18 1.13 15.41
C SER A 420 0.15 1.80 14.51
N TRP A 421 -1.13 1.87 14.90
CA TRP A 421 -2.11 2.68 14.17
C TRP A 421 -1.75 4.17 14.21
N THR A 422 -1.38 4.72 15.37
CA THR A 422 -0.90 6.10 15.46
C THR A 422 0.34 6.30 14.59
N CYS A 423 1.29 5.36 14.63
CA CYS A 423 2.51 5.40 13.83
C CYS A 423 2.22 5.38 12.32
N LEU A 424 1.24 4.59 11.86
CA LEU A 424 0.79 4.55 10.46
C LEU A 424 0.31 5.92 9.98
N ILE A 425 -0.52 6.61 10.78
CA ILE A 425 -1.03 7.94 10.45
C ILE A 425 0.12 8.96 10.43
N VAL A 426 1.01 8.93 11.43
CA VAL A 426 2.18 9.83 11.49
C VAL A 426 3.11 9.61 10.30
N CYS A 427 3.42 8.36 9.94
CA CYS A 427 4.26 8.03 8.79
C CYS A 427 3.63 8.47 7.47
N THR A 428 2.30 8.33 7.35
CA THR A 428 1.55 8.85 6.22
C THR A 428 1.72 10.37 6.12
N CYS A 429 1.46 11.09 7.21
CA CYS A 429 1.63 12.54 7.30
C CYS A 429 3.04 13.00 6.94
N LEU A 430 4.07 12.38 7.53
CA LEU A 430 5.47 12.71 7.28
C LEU A 430 5.93 12.44 5.85
N THR A 431 5.29 11.48 5.16
CA THR A 431 5.61 11.17 3.77
C THR A 431 4.98 12.17 2.79
N ILE A 432 3.75 12.64 3.06
CA ILE A 432 2.95 13.35 2.06
C ILE A 432 2.79 14.85 2.33
N ILE A 433 2.71 15.28 3.60
CA ILE A 433 2.49 16.71 3.94
C ILE A 433 3.67 17.59 3.51
N PRO A 434 4.95 17.15 3.68
CA PRO A 434 6.10 17.91 3.19
C PRO A 434 6.14 18.10 1.67
N SER A 435 5.44 17.25 0.91
CA SER A 435 5.48 17.27 -0.56
C SER A 435 4.57 18.39 -1.10
N PRO A 436 5.12 19.40 -1.79
CA PRO A 436 4.32 20.48 -2.36
C PRO A 436 3.49 20.02 -3.57
N LEU A 437 3.86 18.90 -4.21
CA LEU A 437 3.21 18.38 -5.40
C LEU A 437 2.10 17.39 -5.05
N PHE A 438 0.91 17.60 -5.64
CA PHE A 438 -0.16 16.62 -5.59
C PHE A 438 0.16 15.44 -6.53
N GLU A 439 0.86 14.43 -6.00
CA GLU A 439 1.31 13.26 -6.74
C GLU A 439 0.87 11.95 -6.04
N PRO A 440 -0.14 11.24 -6.60
CA PRO A 440 -0.70 10.03 -6.02
C PRO A 440 0.30 8.90 -5.78
N ARG A 441 1.45 8.88 -6.49
CA ARG A 441 2.52 7.89 -6.26
C ARG A 441 2.97 7.83 -4.81
N TYR A 442 2.93 8.95 -4.08
CA TYR A 442 3.21 8.97 -2.63
C TYR A 442 2.15 8.28 -1.78
N TYR A 443 0.97 7.98 -2.32
CA TYR A 443 -0.12 7.26 -1.66
C TYR A 443 -0.05 5.74 -1.83
N ILE A 444 0.88 5.22 -2.64
CA ILE A 444 1.09 3.78 -2.81
C ILE A 444 1.34 3.11 -1.46
N LEU A 445 2.32 3.60 -0.70
CA LEU A 445 2.69 3.01 0.59
C LEU A 445 1.63 3.24 1.68
N PRO A 446 1.07 4.46 1.88
CA PRO A 446 -0.08 4.64 2.77
C PRO A 446 -1.22 3.66 2.51
N PHE A 447 -1.59 3.46 1.23
CA PHE A 447 -2.65 2.52 0.86
C PHE A 447 -2.26 1.08 1.19
N LEU A 448 -1.09 0.61 0.75
CA LEU A 448 -0.69 -0.79 0.93
C LEU A 448 -0.48 -1.14 2.39
N PHE A 449 0.18 -0.28 3.18
CA PHE A 449 0.31 -0.52 4.62
C PHE A 449 -1.06 -0.55 5.29
N TRP A 450 -1.91 0.45 5.07
CA TRP A 450 -3.28 0.44 5.61
C TRP A 450 -4.04 -0.83 5.21
N ARG A 451 -3.99 -1.20 3.93
CA ARG A 451 -4.75 -2.32 3.38
C ARG A 451 -4.33 -3.68 3.94
N LEU A 452 -3.03 -3.91 4.16
CA LEU A 452 -2.50 -5.15 4.72
C LEU A 452 -3.01 -5.41 6.15
N PHE A 453 -3.34 -4.35 6.89
CA PHE A 453 -3.86 -4.44 8.26
C PHE A 453 -5.38 -4.40 8.37
N VAL A 454 -6.10 -4.13 7.28
CA VAL A 454 -7.56 -4.13 7.27
C VAL A 454 -8.09 -5.56 7.23
N THR A 455 -8.92 -5.89 8.22
CA THR A 455 -9.76 -7.08 8.23
C THR A 455 -11.00 -6.82 7.39
N CYS A 456 -11.25 -7.67 6.38
CA CYS A 456 -12.38 -7.49 5.50
C CYS A 456 -13.71 -7.80 6.22
N SER A 457 -14.69 -6.91 6.08
CA SER A 457 -16.03 -7.11 6.65
C SER A 457 -16.70 -8.35 6.04
N ALA A 458 -17.32 -9.19 6.86
CA ALA A 458 -18.11 -10.32 6.36
C ALA A 458 -19.56 -9.91 6.01
N GLU A 459 -19.95 -8.65 6.26
CA GLU A 459 -21.29 -8.17 5.94
C GLU A 459 -21.57 -8.24 4.44
N PRO A 460 -22.81 -8.55 4.04
CA PRO A 460 -23.20 -8.49 2.63
C PRO A 460 -23.06 -7.05 2.10
N ILE A 461 -22.63 -6.92 0.84
CA ILE A 461 -22.56 -5.63 0.15
C ILE A 461 -23.97 -5.11 -0.14
N PHE A 462 -24.84 -6.00 -0.61
CA PHE A 462 -26.22 -5.74 -0.96
C PHE A 462 -27.15 -6.48 0.00
N GLY A 463 -28.19 -5.80 0.49
CA GLY A 463 -29.15 -6.35 1.44
C GLY A 463 -28.83 -6.02 2.90
N GLU A 464 -29.75 -6.37 3.80
CA GLU A 464 -29.55 -6.26 5.24
C GLU A 464 -29.16 -7.62 5.81
N LEU A 465 -28.16 -7.64 6.69
CA LEU A 465 -27.83 -8.83 7.47
C LEU A 465 -28.83 -8.93 8.63
N ILE A 466 -29.77 -9.85 8.52
CA ILE A 466 -30.75 -10.15 9.58
C ILE A 466 -30.21 -11.36 10.36
N PRO A 467 -29.84 -11.20 11.64
CA PRO A 467 -29.44 -12.34 12.47
C PRO A 467 -30.58 -13.36 12.61
N ALA A 468 -30.26 -14.65 12.61
CA ALA A 468 -31.24 -15.70 12.86
C ALA A 468 -31.82 -15.57 14.29
N LYS A 469 -33.10 -15.90 14.45
CA LYS A 469 -33.74 -15.89 15.77
C LYS A 469 -33.26 -17.07 16.62
N GLU A 470 -33.49 -16.99 17.93
CA GLU A 470 -33.19 -18.07 18.86
C GLU A 470 -33.94 -19.35 18.45
N GLY A 471 -33.22 -20.44 18.16
CA GLY A 471 -33.76 -21.71 17.65
C GLY A 471 -33.70 -21.90 16.13
N GLU A 472 -33.34 -20.88 15.36
CA GLU A 472 -33.13 -20.97 13.90
C GLU A 472 -31.66 -21.25 13.55
N THR A 473 -31.39 -21.79 12.37
CA THR A 473 -30.02 -21.99 11.88
C THR A 473 -29.32 -20.64 11.66
N PRO A 474 -28.14 -20.40 12.26
CA PRO A 474 -27.42 -19.13 12.12
C PRO A 474 -27.10 -18.78 10.66
N VAL A 475 -27.16 -17.49 10.33
CA VAL A 475 -26.83 -17.00 8.98
C VAL A 475 -25.33 -17.05 8.76
N THR A 476 -24.89 -17.72 7.69
CA THR A 476 -23.47 -17.83 7.34
C THR A 476 -22.99 -16.61 6.55
N VAL A 477 -22.03 -15.87 7.09
CA VAL A 477 -21.41 -14.70 6.43
C VAL A 477 -20.02 -15.02 5.87
N SER A 478 -19.57 -14.24 4.87
CA SER A 478 -18.23 -14.41 4.30
C SER A 478 -17.64 -13.14 3.70
N SER A 479 -16.33 -12.93 3.88
CA SER A 479 -15.59 -11.80 3.28
C SER A 479 -15.10 -12.07 1.85
N THR A 480 -15.11 -13.33 1.40
CA THR A 480 -14.53 -13.76 0.10
C THR A 480 -15.11 -12.99 -1.09
N LYS A 481 -16.42 -12.72 -1.10
CA LYS A 481 -17.07 -11.94 -2.16
C LYS A 481 -16.51 -10.52 -2.23
N ARG A 482 -16.23 -9.87 -1.10
CA ARG A 482 -15.64 -8.52 -1.07
C ARG A 482 -14.23 -8.52 -1.61
N LEU A 483 -13.42 -9.52 -1.25
CA LEU A 483 -12.06 -9.68 -1.78
C LEU A 483 -12.06 -9.89 -3.30
N PHE A 484 -13.02 -10.67 -3.81
CA PHE A 484 -13.21 -10.82 -5.24
C PHE A 484 -13.66 -9.52 -5.91
N PHE A 485 -14.58 -8.75 -5.30
CA PHE A 485 -14.97 -7.44 -5.83
C PHE A 485 -13.85 -6.40 -5.75
N GLU A 486 -12.96 -6.45 -4.76
CA GLU A 486 -11.74 -5.64 -4.73
C GLU A 486 -10.85 -5.96 -5.93
N PHE A 487 -10.64 -7.24 -6.22
CA PHE A 487 -9.92 -7.68 -7.42
C PHE A 487 -10.57 -7.14 -8.71
N LEU A 488 -11.88 -7.30 -8.86
CA LEU A 488 -12.61 -6.79 -10.03
C LEU A 488 -12.57 -5.27 -10.13
N TRP A 489 -12.64 -4.55 -9.01
CA TRP A 489 -12.55 -3.10 -8.96
C TRP A 489 -11.19 -2.59 -9.46
N PHE A 490 -10.11 -3.20 -8.98
CA PHE A 490 -8.77 -2.86 -9.43
C PHE A 490 -8.54 -3.21 -10.90
N MET A 491 -8.96 -4.39 -11.34
CA MET A 491 -8.86 -4.76 -12.75
C MET A 491 -9.70 -3.87 -13.66
N GLY A 492 -10.91 -3.49 -13.24
CA GLY A 492 -11.75 -2.54 -13.96
C GLY A 492 -11.07 -1.19 -14.13
N ILE A 493 -10.48 -0.65 -13.06
CA ILE A 493 -9.71 0.60 -13.13
C ILE A 493 -8.50 0.43 -14.06
N ASN A 494 -7.74 -0.66 -13.95
CA ASN A 494 -6.59 -0.93 -14.83
C ASN A 494 -6.97 -0.99 -16.30
N MET A 495 -8.08 -1.65 -16.64
CA MET A 495 -8.58 -1.69 -18.01
C MET A 495 -8.95 -0.30 -18.50
N VAL A 496 -9.64 0.51 -17.67
CA VAL A 496 -10.01 1.88 -18.03
C VAL A 496 -8.78 2.78 -18.20
N THR A 497 -7.83 2.75 -17.28
CA THR A 497 -6.62 3.57 -17.34
C THR A 497 -5.71 3.15 -18.49
N LEU A 498 -5.56 1.85 -18.74
CA LEU A 498 -4.84 1.32 -19.90
C LEU A 498 -5.53 1.72 -21.21
N TYR A 499 -6.86 1.61 -21.30
CA TYR A 499 -7.61 2.04 -22.47
C TYR A 499 -7.40 3.53 -22.76
N ILE A 500 -7.47 4.38 -21.73
CA ILE A 500 -7.19 5.82 -21.88
C ILE A 500 -5.75 6.04 -22.35
N PHE A 501 -4.77 5.38 -21.73
CA PHE A 501 -3.36 5.50 -22.08
C PHE A 501 -3.08 5.12 -23.54
N VAL A 502 -3.72 4.04 -24.03
CA VAL A 502 -3.56 3.54 -25.40
C VAL A 502 -4.26 4.44 -26.42
N THR A 503 -5.47 4.92 -26.13
CA THR A 503 -6.34 5.59 -27.12
C THR A 503 -6.27 7.12 -27.11
N ARG A 504 -5.93 7.74 -25.98
CA ARG A 504 -5.91 9.20 -25.84
C ARG A 504 -4.48 9.72 -25.99
N THR A 505 -4.20 10.28 -27.15
CA THR A 505 -2.91 10.90 -27.50
C THR A 505 -3.08 12.39 -27.78
N PHE A 506 -2.02 13.16 -27.53
CA PHE A 506 -1.90 14.57 -27.91
C PHE A 506 -0.44 14.95 -28.16
N THR A 507 -0.21 16.08 -28.79
CA THR A 507 1.13 16.57 -29.15
C THR A 507 1.55 17.72 -28.23
N TRP A 508 2.83 17.75 -27.86
CA TRP A 508 3.50 18.92 -27.30
C TRP A 508 4.58 19.35 -28.28
N GLU A 509 4.69 20.65 -28.57
CA GLU A 509 5.68 21.17 -29.53
C GLU A 509 7.12 20.89 -29.09
N THR A 510 7.35 20.75 -27.79
CA THR A 510 8.66 20.46 -27.19
C THR A 510 9.04 18.98 -27.19
N GLU A 511 8.11 18.09 -27.53
CA GLU A 511 8.32 16.64 -27.41
C GLU A 511 8.29 15.96 -28.79
N PRO A 512 9.25 15.06 -29.09
CA PRO A 512 9.33 14.41 -30.40
C PRO A 512 8.25 13.35 -30.62
N PHE A 513 7.64 12.84 -29.56
CA PHE A 513 6.66 11.75 -29.60
C PHE A 513 5.30 12.18 -29.04
N LEU A 514 4.26 11.43 -29.40
CA LEU A 514 2.91 11.62 -28.86
C LEU A 514 2.90 11.43 -27.33
N GLN A 515 2.24 12.37 -26.66
CA GLN A 515 2.01 12.32 -25.22
C GLN A 515 0.68 11.63 -24.93
N ARG A 516 0.58 11.04 -23.74
CA ARG A 516 -0.53 10.18 -23.31
C ARG A 516 -0.92 10.50 -21.88
N ILE A 517 -2.15 10.14 -21.51
CA ILE A 517 -2.65 10.34 -20.14
C ILE A 517 -2.28 9.14 -19.25
N ILE A 518 -1.58 9.38 -18.14
CA ILE A 518 -1.12 8.39 -17.15
C ILE A 518 -1.36 8.90 -15.72
N TRP A 519 -1.10 8.04 -14.72
CA TRP A 519 -1.10 8.39 -13.30
C TRP A 519 -0.03 9.39 -12.92
#